data_AF-A0A0G0H9W2-F1
#
_entry.id   AF-A0A0G0H9W2-F1
#
_cell.length_a   1.000
_cell.length_b   1.000
_cell.length_c   1.000
_cell.angle_alpha   90.00
_cell.angle_beta   90.00
_cell.angle_gamma   90.00
#
_symmetry.space_group_name_H-M   'P 1'
#
loop_
_entity.id
_entity.type
_entity.pdbx_description
1 polymer ?
#
loop_
_entity_poly.entity_id
_entity_poly.type
_entity_poly.pdbx_seq_one_letter_code
_entity_poly.pdbx_strand_id
1 'polypeptide(L)'
;MSTSVITVKVDSKTKSKFQDIAQQLGMPISSLIRGFIRHLIQTRRVEYSLNEKPTQYLIDALRKSEEDIKKGNMISFNNPKEELSYLQTLIKENERK
;
A
#
# COMPACT_ATOMS: atom_id res chain seq x y z
N MET A 1 -21.87 26.59 2.19
CA MET A 1 -21.06 25.50 2.79
C MET A 1 -20.95 25.75 4.27
N SER A 2 -21.33 24.79 5.12
CA SER A 2 -21.01 24.85 6.54
C SER A 2 -19.56 24.42 6.74
N THR A 3 -18.73 25.33 7.25
CA THR A 3 -17.35 25.02 7.62
C THR A 3 -17.27 24.85 9.13
N SER A 4 -16.68 23.74 9.57
CA SER A 4 -16.41 23.49 10.99
C SER A 4 -14.91 23.53 11.25
N VAL A 5 -14.52 24.01 12.43
CA VAL A 5 -13.10 24.13 12.83
C VAL A 5 -12.72 22.94 13.69
N ILE A 6 -11.57 22.34 13.39
CA ILE A 6 -10.93 21.30 14.22
C ILE A 6 -9.67 21.90 14.84
N THR A 7 -9.59 21.87 16.17
CA THR A 7 -8.42 22.32 16.93
C THR A 7 -7.74 21.11 17.58
N VAL A 8 -6.45 20.93 17.32
CA VAL A 8 -5.66 19.82 17.88
C VAL A 8 -4.46 20.40 18.64
N LYS A 9 -4.25 19.93 19.87
CA LYS A 9 -3.06 20.25 20.65
C LYS A 9 -1.94 19.29 20.26
N VAL A 10 -0.78 19.84 19.91
CA VAL A 10 0.46 19.11 19.61
C VAL A 10 1.63 19.89 20.19
N ASP A 11 2.73 19.20 20.50
CA ASP A 11 3.96 19.88 20.91
C ASP A 11 4.60 20.65 19.74
N SER A 12 5.46 21.61 20.08
CA SER A 12 6.09 22.50 19.10
C SER A 12 6.97 21.74 18.09
N LYS A 13 7.65 20.68 18.52
CA LYS A 13 8.55 19.89 17.69
C LYS A 13 7.78 19.09 16.65
N THR A 14 6.68 18.45 17.05
CA THR A 14 5.78 17.75 16.14
C THR A 14 5.16 18.69 15.12
N LYS A 15 4.71 19.88 15.57
CA LYS A 15 4.15 20.89 14.67
C LYS A 15 5.15 21.36 13.61
N SER A 16 6.39 21.65 14.01
CA SER A 16 7.45 22.08 13.11
C SER A 16 7.73 21.02 12.05
N LYS A 17 7.96 19.77 12.47
CA LYS A 17 8.21 18.66 11.53
C LYS A 17 7.08 18.46 10.53
N PHE A 18 5.83 18.57 10.99
CA PHE A 18 4.68 18.44 10.10
C PHE A 18 4.63 19.57 9.07
N GLN A 19 5.00 20.78 9.48
CA GLN A 19 5.10 21.93 8.57
C GLN A 19 6.19 21.75 7.52
N ASP A 20 7.34 21.22 7.91
CA ASP A 20 8.46 20.93 6.99
C ASP A 20 8.05 19.90 5.93
N ILE A 21 7.40 18.81 6.35
CA ILE A 21 6.89 17.78 5.42
C ILE A 21 5.86 18.39 4.45
N ALA A 22 4.94 19.22 4.95
CA ALA A 22 3.94 19.86 4.11
C ALA A 22 4.58 20.79 3.06
N GLN A 23 5.62 21.53 3.44
CA GLN A 23 6.40 22.37 2.52
C GLN A 23 7.13 21.55 1.46
N GLN A 24 7.78 20.45 1.85
CA GLN A 24 8.45 19.54 0.91
C GLN A 24 7.48 18.94 -0.11
N LEU A 25 6.24 18.68 0.30
CA LEU A 25 5.17 18.20 -0.57
C LEU A 25 4.47 19.31 -1.38
N GLY A 26 4.85 20.58 -1.20
CA GLY A 26 4.24 21.73 -1.89
C GLY A 26 2.77 21.97 -1.51
N MET A 27 2.35 21.57 -0.31
CA MET A 27 0.95 21.63 0.11
C MET A 27 0.76 22.30 1.48
N PRO A 28 -0.38 22.98 1.72
CA PRO A 28 -0.74 23.43 3.07
C PRO A 28 -1.01 22.25 4.01
N ILE A 29 -0.63 22.38 5.29
CA ILE A 29 -0.94 21.40 6.36
C ILE A 29 -2.43 21.04 6.39
N SER A 30 -3.31 22.03 6.21
CA SER A 30 -4.75 21.83 6.23
C SER A 30 -5.23 20.91 5.10
N SER A 31 -4.55 20.89 3.95
CA SER A 31 -4.86 20.00 2.84
C SER A 31 -4.49 18.55 3.16
N LEU A 32 -3.34 18.34 3.83
CA LEU A 32 -2.93 17.00 4.28
C LEU A 32 -3.91 16.44 5.32
N ILE A 33 -4.29 17.23 6.32
CA ILE A 33 -5.29 16.83 7.33
C ILE A 33 -6.64 16.49 6.68
N ARG A 34 -7.11 17.32 5.74
CA ARG A 34 -8.35 17.05 5.00
C ARG A 34 -8.26 15.76 4.18
N GLY A 35 -7.13 15.52 3.52
CA GLY A 35 -6.89 14.29 2.77
C GLY A 35 -6.92 13.07 3.66
N PHE A 36 -6.21 13.11 4.79
CA PHE A 36 -6.20 12.03 5.78
C PHE A 36 -7.59 11.73 6.34
N ILE A 37 -8.36 12.76 6.71
CA ILE A 37 -9.74 12.57 7.20
C ILE A 37 -10.62 11.91 6.14
N ARG A 38 -10.54 12.36 4.87
CA ARG A 38 -11.30 11.73 3.77
C ARG A 38 -10.91 10.28 3.57
N HIS A 39 -9.61 9.99 3.58
CA HIS A 39 -9.10 8.63 3.47
C HIS A 39 -9.64 7.76 4.61
N LEU A 40 -9.52 8.21 5.86
CA LEU A 40 -10.02 7.50 7.03
C LEU A 40 -11.53 7.21 6.95
N ILE A 41 -12.34 8.17 6.48
CA ILE A 41 -13.79 7.98 6.30
C ILE A 41 -14.08 6.93 5.23
N GLN A 42 -13.32 6.95 4.12
CA GLN A 42 -13.51 6.03 2.99
C GLN A 42 -13.07 4.61 3.31
N THR A 43 -11.88 4.45 3.91
CA THR A 43 -11.28 3.13 4.16
C THR A 43 -11.68 2.53 5.50
N ARG A 44 -12.14 3.37 6.44
CA ARG A 44 -12.40 3.01 7.84
C ARG A 44 -11.20 2.36 8.52
N ARG A 45 -9.99 2.72 8.10
CA ARG A 45 -8.72 2.16 8.57
C ARG A 45 -7.71 3.27 8.84
N VAL A 46 -6.86 3.03 9.83
CA VAL A 46 -5.64 3.82 10.08
C VAL A 46 -4.46 2.89 9.86
N GLU A 47 -3.53 3.31 9.02
CA GLU A 47 -2.32 2.56 8.73
C GLU A 47 -1.15 3.11 9.54
N TYR A 48 -0.51 2.22 10.31
CA TYR A 48 0.75 2.52 10.99
C TYR A 48 1.80 1.60 10.39
N SER A 49 2.77 2.16 9.68
CA SER A 49 3.88 1.38 9.13
C SER A 49 5.16 1.73 9.87
N LEU A 50 5.82 0.71 10.42
CA LEU A 50 7.22 0.80 10.84
C LEU A 50 8.07 0.40 9.62
N ASN A 51 8.29 1.34 8.70
CA ASN A 51 9.20 1.25 7.56
C ASN A 51 9.42 -0.19 7.04
N GLU A 52 8.50 -0.68 6.21
CA GLU A 52 8.54 -2.07 5.73
C GLU A 52 9.80 -2.34 4.90
N LYS A 53 10.69 -3.16 5.46
CA LYS A 53 11.82 -3.74 4.72
C LYS A 53 11.40 -5.12 4.21
N PRO A 54 11.59 -5.43 2.92
CA PRO A 54 11.35 -6.77 2.39
C PRO A 54 12.04 -7.83 3.26
N THR A 55 11.31 -8.89 3.60
CA THR A 55 11.92 -10.04 4.28
C THR A 55 12.90 -10.73 3.32
N GLN A 56 13.88 -11.46 3.86
CA GLN A 56 14.80 -12.25 3.03
C GLN A 56 14.04 -13.21 2.11
N TYR A 57 12.95 -13.81 2.62
CA TYR A 57 12.05 -14.64 1.83
C TYR A 57 11.48 -13.91 0.61
N LEU A 58 10.99 -12.68 0.78
CA LEU A 58 10.44 -11.89 -0.33
C LEU A 58 11.53 -11.53 -1.34
N ILE A 59 12.73 -11.18 -0.89
CA ILE A 59 13.87 -10.90 -1.76
C ILE A 59 14.23 -12.14 -2.60
N ASP A 60 14.28 -13.31 -1.98
CA ASP A 60 14.63 -14.55 -2.66
C ASP A 60 13.52 -15.00 -3.62
N ALA A 61 12.25 -14.80 -3.26
CA ALA A 61 11.11 -15.08 -4.13
C ALA A 61 11.13 -14.19 -5.39
N LEU A 62 11.45 -12.90 -5.25
CA LEU A 62 11.60 -11.98 -6.39
C LEU A 62 12.76 -12.39 -7.29
N ARG A 63 13.92 -12.74 -6.73
CA ARG A 63 15.08 -13.22 -7.50
C ARG A 63 14.73 -14.48 -8.29
N LYS A 64 14.05 -15.44 -7.66
CA LYS A 64 13.59 -16.66 -8.33
C LYS A 64 12.61 -16.34 -9.46
N SER A 65 11.66 -15.43 -9.23
CA SER A 65 10.72 -14.99 -10.27
C SER A 65 11.43 -14.38 -11.48
N GLU A 66 12.45 -13.54 -11.27
CA GLU A 66 13.26 -12.99 -12.37
C GLU A 66 13.99 -14.08 -13.17
N GLU A 67 14.53 -15.09 -12.49
CA GLU A 67 15.17 -16.23 -13.15
C GLU A 67 14.18 -17.08 -13.95
N ASP A 68 12.99 -17.33 -13.39
CA ASP A 68 11.94 -18.10 -14.03
C ASP A 68 11.43 -17.37 -15.30
N ILE A 69 11.27 -16.04 -15.25
CA ILE A 69 10.95 -15.23 -16.43
C ILE A 69 12.03 -15.36 -17.50
N LYS A 70 13.32 -15.24 -17.14
CA LYS A 70 14.44 -15.37 -18.09
C LYS A 70 14.52 -16.75 -18.72
N LYS A 71 14.15 -17.80 -17.99
CA LYS A 71 14.13 -19.19 -18.46
C LYS A 71 12.86 -19.53 -19.26
N GLY A 72 11.89 -18.62 -19.34
CA GLY A 72 10.59 -18.89 -19.95
C GLY A 72 9.69 -19.80 -19.09
N ASN A 73 10.04 -20.00 -17.82
CA ASN A 73 9.25 -20.75 -16.83
C ASN A 73 8.12 -19.87 -16.27
N MET A 74 7.35 -19.25 -17.16
CA MET A 74 6.23 -18.39 -16.79
C MET A 74 4.96 -18.86 -17.50
N ILE A 75 3.83 -18.65 -16.84
CA ILE A 75 2.52 -18.85 -17.43
C ILE A 75 1.90 -17.47 -17.59
N SER A 76 1.60 -17.11 -18.84
CA SER A 76 0.89 -15.88 -19.19
C SER A 76 -0.51 -16.22 -19.68
N PHE A 77 -1.48 -15.36 -19.37
CA PHE A 77 -2.86 -15.53 -19.77
C PHE A 77 -3.28 -14.39 -20.70
N ASN A 78 -4.14 -14.69 -21.68
CA ASN A 78 -4.60 -13.68 -22.64
C ASN A 78 -5.76 -12.84 -22.06
N ASN A 79 -6.43 -13.34 -21.02
CA ASN A 79 -7.50 -12.63 -20.33
C ASN A 79 -7.64 -13.06 -18.86
N PRO A 80 -8.27 -12.23 -18.01
CA PRO A 80 -8.42 -12.51 -16.59
C PRO A 80 -9.21 -13.78 -16.24
N LYS A 81 -10.09 -14.27 -17.12
CA LYS A 81 -10.89 -15.48 -16.85
C LYS A 81 -10.02 -16.74 -16.91
N GLU A 82 -9.09 -16.80 -17.86
CA GLU A 82 -8.11 -17.88 -17.96
C GLU A 82 -7.21 -17.95 -16.73
N GLU A 83 -6.71 -16.80 -16.29
CA GLU A 83 -5.90 -16.68 -15.06
C GLU A 83 -6.66 -17.19 -13.83
N LEU A 84 -7.91 -16.74 -13.64
CA LEU A 84 -8.75 -17.19 -12.53
C LEU A 84 -9.00 -18.69 -12.55
N SER A 85 -9.27 -19.26 -13.74
CA SER A 85 -9.48 -20.70 -13.88
C SER A 85 -8.23 -21.51 -13.54
N TYR A 86 -7.05 -21.00 -13.90
CA TYR A 86 -5.78 -21.61 -13.56
C TYR A 86 -5.53 -21.58 -12.05
N LEU A 87 -5.71 -20.43 -11.39
CA LEU A 87 -5.56 -20.28 -9.94
C LEU A 87 -6.51 -21.21 -9.17
N GLN A 88 -7.77 -21.34 -9.63
CA GLN A 88 -8.73 -22.26 -9.03
C GLN A 88 -8.30 -23.73 -9.10
N THR A 89 -7.63 -24.12 -10.20
CA THR A 89 -7.07 -25.48 -10.33
C THR A 89 -5.96 -25.71 -9.32
N LEU A 90 -5.02 -24.76 -9.19
CA LEU A 90 -3.93 -24.84 -8.21
C LEU A 90 -4.43 -24.94 -6.77
N ILE A 91 -5.46 -24.15 -6.42
CA ILE A 91 -6.06 -24.18 -5.08
C ILE A 91 -6.65 -25.56 -4.79
N LYS A 92 -7.46 -26.11 -5.72
CA LYS A 92 -8.06 -27.45 -5.58
C LYS A 92 -7.03 -28.57 -5.46
N GLU A 93 -5.90 -28.45 -6.16
CA GLU A 93 -4.81 -29.43 -6.06
C GLU A 93 -4.08 -29.36 -4.72
N ASN A 94 -3.94 -28.16 -4.15
CA ASN A 94 -3.32 -27.97 -2.85
C ASN A 94 -4.23 -28.47 -1.70
N GLU A 95 -5.55 -28.34 -1.84
CA GLU A 95 -6.54 -28.90 -0.88
C GLU A 95 -6.63 -30.43 -0.90
N ARG A 96 -6.10 -31.09 -1.93
CA ARG A 96 -6.09 -32.56 -2.06
C ARG A 96 -4.82 -33.22 -1.50
N LYS A 97 -3.83 -32.44 -1.09
CA LYS A 97 -2.58 -32.91 -0.47
C LYS A 97 -2.64 -32.75 1.04
#